data_AF-A0ABD1A704-F1
#
_entry.id   AF-A0ABD1A704-F1
#
_cell.length_a   1.000
_cell.length_b   1.000
_cell.length_c   1.000
_cell.angle_alpha   90.00
_cell.angle_beta   90.00
_cell.angle_gamma   90.00
#
_symmetry.space_group_name_H-M   'P 1'
#
loop_
_entity.id
_entity.type
_entity.pdbx_description
1 polymer ?
#
loop_
_entity_poly.entity_id
_entity_poly.type
_entity_poly.pdbx_seq_one_letter_code
_entity_poly.pdbx_strand_id
1 'polypeptide(L)'
;MDEQWSELKALKVELKPLPLGLRYVFLGPHSTYPVIINDKLNEDETFRLLVELKKYRKAIGYSLDDIKGILETLCVHRIHLESEYMTSVEHQRRLNPNLRDVVQKEILKLLDAGVIYPILDNT
;
A
#
# COMPACT_ATOMS: atom_id res chain seq x y z
N MET A 1 -13.00 -16.80 11.73
CA MET A 1 -13.13 -16.05 12.98
C MET A 1 -12.89 -14.59 12.62
N ASP A 2 -13.94 -13.79 12.75
CA ASP A 2 -14.05 -12.44 12.23
C ASP A 2 -12.95 -11.55 12.80
N GLU A 3 -11.97 -11.17 11.97
CA GLU A 3 -11.10 -10.06 12.29
C GLU A 3 -11.96 -8.81 12.28
N GLN A 4 -12.52 -8.51 13.44
CA GLN A 4 -13.37 -7.37 13.72
C GLN A 4 -12.59 -6.09 13.40
N TRP A 5 -13.25 -5.12 12.77
CA TRP A 5 -12.70 -3.79 12.51
C TRP A 5 -12.10 -3.21 13.80
N SER A 6 -10.78 -3.30 13.97
CA SER A 6 -10.11 -2.84 15.17
C SER A 6 -9.46 -1.50 14.89
N GLU A 7 -9.89 -0.47 15.60
CA GLU A 7 -9.29 0.86 15.56
C GLU A 7 -7.76 0.82 15.78
N LEU A 8 -7.29 -0.09 16.63
CA LEU A 8 -5.87 -0.29 16.92
C LEU A 8 -5.03 -0.69 15.70
N LYS A 9 -5.64 -1.33 14.70
CA LYS A 9 -4.97 -1.71 13.44
C LYS A 9 -5.21 -0.68 12.33
N ALA A 10 -6.07 0.32 12.56
CA ALA A 10 -6.33 1.33 11.55
C ALA A 10 -5.14 2.28 11.44
N LEU A 11 -4.66 2.48 10.21
CA LEU A 11 -3.64 3.48 9.95
C LEU A 11 -4.17 4.87 10.27
N LYS A 12 -3.37 5.64 11.03
CA LYS A 12 -3.61 7.08 11.21
C LYS A 12 -3.28 7.78 9.89
N VAL A 13 -4.31 8.09 9.13
CA VAL A 13 -4.21 8.77 7.84
C VAL A 13 -4.61 10.23 7.99
N GLU A 14 -3.73 11.14 7.57
CA GLU A 14 -4.07 12.56 7.43
C GLU A 14 -4.92 12.76 6.16
N LEU A 15 -6.19 13.12 6.33
CA LEU A 15 -7.10 13.34 5.22
C LEU A 15 -6.78 14.64 4.50
N LYS A 16 -6.54 14.54 3.19
CA LYS A 16 -6.28 15.70 2.33
C LYS A 16 -7.60 16.29 1.82
N PRO A 17 -7.65 17.61 1.49
CA PRO A 17 -8.81 18.19 0.83
C PRO A 17 -9.08 17.47 -0.50
N LEU A 18 -10.37 17.24 -0.78
CA LEU A 18 -10.82 16.57 -2.00
C LEU A 18 -11.28 17.59 -3.05
N PRO A 19 -11.16 17.27 -4.34
CA PRO A 19 -11.77 18.06 -5.40
C PRO A 19 -13.31 18.02 -5.30
N LEU A 20 -13.97 19.01 -5.92
CA LEU A 20 -15.44 19.09 -5.96
C LEU A 20 -16.02 17.82 -6.59
N GLY A 21 -17.13 17.31 -6.04
CA GLY A 21 -17.76 16.08 -6.51
C GLY A 21 -17.37 14.83 -5.73
N LEU A 22 -16.46 14.94 -4.74
CA LEU A 22 -15.97 13.82 -3.94
C LEU A 22 -16.12 14.10 -2.44
N ARG A 23 -16.36 13.04 -1.67
CA ARG A 23 -16.39 13.09 -0.20
C ARG A 23 -15.80 11.83 0.42
N TYR A 24 -15.35 11.96 1.66
CA TYR A 24 -14.95 10.81 2.48
C TYR A 24 -16.17 10.13 3.09
N VAL A 25 -16.10 8.80 3.12
CA VAL A 25 -16.93 7.91 3.94
C VAL A 25 -16.03 6.90 4.63
N PHE A 26 -16.52 6.27 5.69
CA PHE A 26 -15.69 5.43 6.54
C PHE A 26 -16.28 4.02 6.65
N LEU A 27 -15.44 3.00 6.46
CA LEU A 27 -15.86 1.61 6.59
C LEU A 27 -15.78 1.10 8.02
N GLY A 28 -14.88 1.67 8.85
CA GLY A 28 -14.68 1.25 10.23
C GLY A 28 -15.26 2.20 11.28
N PRO A 29 -15.23 1.80 12.56
CA PRO A 29 -15.67 2.64 13.69
C PRO A 29 -14.78 3.88 13.83
N HIS A 30 -15.29 4.93 14.51
CA HIS A 30 -14.52 6.15 14.82
C HIS A 30 -13.86 6.82 13.60
N SER A 31 -14.51 6.77 12.43
CA SER A 31 -13.98 7.35 11.18
C SER A 31 -12.65 6.75 10.75
N THR A 32 -12.47 5.44 10.95
CA THR A 32 -11.33 4.68 10.43
C THR A 32 -11.63 4.12 9.03
N TYR A 33 -10.55 3.81 8.29
CA TYR A 33 -10.63 3.23 6.93
C TYR A 33 -11.42 4.12 5.95
N PRO A 34 -10.89 5.32 5.65
CA PRO A 34 -11.54 6.25 4.72
C PRO A 34 -11.61 5.66 3.32
N VAL A 35 -12.72 5.91 2.63
CA VAL A 35 -12.92 5.67 1.20
C VAL A 35 -13.45 6.95 0.59
N ILE A 36 -12.96 7.28 -0.60
CA ILE A 36 -13.41 8.44 -1.35
C ILE A 36 -14.53 7.98 -2.29
N ILE A 37 -15.70 8.62 -2.20
CA ILE A 37 -16.84 8.33 -3.06
C ILE A 37 -17.34 9.62 -3.72
N ASN A 38 -18.22 9.48 -4.71
CA ASN A 38 -18.90 10.60 -5.32
C ASN A 38 -19.87 11.25 -4.31
N ASP A 39 -19.83 12.58 -4.19
CA ASP A 39 -20.67 13.33 -3.25
C ASP A 39 -22.16 13.37 -3.63
N LYS A 40 -22.49 13.08 -4.90
CA LYS A 40 -23.86 13.04 -5.43
C LYS A 40 -24.62 11.77 -5.10
N LEU A 41 -23.96 10.76 -4.53
CA LEU A 41 -24.63 9.52 -4.12
C LEU A 41 -25.60 9.82 -2.98
N ASN A 42 -26.86 9.40 -3.15
CA ASN A 42 -27.86 9.51 -2.10
C ASN A 42 -27.58 8.51 -0.96
N GLU A 43 -28.36 8.60 0.13
CA GLU A 43 -28.14 7.78 1.32
C GLU A 43 -28.27 6.28 1.05
N ASP A 44 -29.27 5.87 0.26
CA ASP A 44 -29.51 4.46 -0.09
C ASP A 44 -28.41 3.87 -1.00
N GLU A 45 -27.94 4.65 -1.97
CA GLU A 45 -26.80 4.30 -2.82
C GLU A 45 -25.52 4.19 -2.01
N THR A 46 -25.27 5.17 -1.14
CA THR A 46 -24.12 5.17 -0.25
C THR A 46 -24.15 3.95 0.67
N PHE A 47 -25.30 3.65 1.26
CA PHE A 47 -25.46 2.50 2.14
C PHE A 47 -25.16 1.19 1.41
N ARG A 48 -25.76 0.97 0.23
CA ARG A 48 -25.53 -0.23 -0.58
C ARG A 48 -24.05 -0.38 -0.98
N LEU A 49 -23.41 0.72 -1.38
CA LEU A 49 -21.98 0.74 -1.68
C LEU A 49 -21.13 0.34 -0.47
N LEU A 50 -21.39 0.93 0.70
CA LEU A 50 -20.64 0.63 1.92
C LEU A 50 -20.81 -0.82 2.36
N VAL A 51 -22.00 -1.41 2.20
CA VAL A 51 -22.24 -2.84 2.47
C VAL A 51 -21.36 -3.72 1.59
N GLU A 52 -21.32 -3.46 0.28
CA GLU A 52 -20.51 -4.28 -0.65
C GLU A 52 -19.01 -4.09 -0.42
N LEU A 53 -18.55 -2.86 -0.15
CA LEU A 53 -17.15 -2.58 0.16
C LEU A 53 -16.70 -3.28 1.45
N LYS A 54 -17.55 -3.28 2.49
CA LYS A 54 -17.28 -4.01 3.74
C LYS A 54 -17.16 -5.52 3.51
N LYS A 55 -17.99 -6.07 2.61
CA LYS A 55 -17.96 -7.48 2.23
C LYS A 55 -16.67 -7.87 1.52
N TYR A 56 -16.17 -7.04 0.60
CA TYR A 56 -14.91 -7.30 -0.14
C TYR A 56 -13.68 -6.58 0.42
N ARG A 57 -13.65 -6.31 1.73
CA ARG A 57 -12.55 -5.56 2.35
C ARG A 57 -11.14 -6.06 2.01
N LYS A 58 -10.97 -7.37 1.86
CA LYS A 58 -9.66 -8.01 1.57
C LYS A 58 -9.12 -7.65 0.18
N ALA A 59 -9.96 -7.10 -0.69
CA ALA A 59 -9.55 -6.56 -1.98
C ALA A 59 -9.06 -5.10 -1.87
N ILE A 60 -9.30 -4.42 -0.75
CA ILE A 60 -8.89 -3.04 -0.51
C ILE A 60 -7.62 -3.06 0.34
N GLY A 61 -6.49 -2.68 -0.26
CA GLY A 61 -5.22 -2.58 0.45
C GLY A 61 -5.10 -1.24 1.19
N TYR A 62 -5.21 -1.25 2.52
CA TYR A 62 -4.99 -0.06 3.34
C TYR A 62 -3.52 0.05 3.80
N SER A 63 -2.92 -1.09 4.06
CA SER A 63 -1.52 -1.26 4.46
C SER A 63 -0.79 -2.20 3.51
N LEU A 64 0.54 -2.24 3.59
CA LEU A 64 1.34 -3.23 2.85
C LEU A 64 0.99 -4.67 3.26
N ASP A 65 0.61 -4.90 4.52
CA ASP A 65 0.20 -6.21 5.03
C ASP A 65 -1.07 -6.75 4.36
N ASP A 66 -1.92 -5.86 3.85
CA ASP A 66 -3.13 -6.24 3.11
C ASP A 66 -2.80 -6.71 1.69
N ILE A 67 -1.65 -6.33 1.15
CA ILE A 67 -1.18 -6.75 -0.17
C ILE A 67 -0.63 -8.16 -0.05
N LYS A 68 -1.43 -9.14 -0.46
CA LYS A 68 -0.98 -10.53 -0.50
C LYS A 68 0.09 -10.71 -1.58
N GLY A 69 1.32 -10.96 -1.15
CA GLY A 69 2.39 -11.42 -2.03
C GLY A 69 2.08 -12.78 -2.64
N ILE A 70 2.77 -13.10 -3.73
CA ILE A 70 2.84 -14.47 -4.24
C ILE A 70 3.83 -15.23 -3.35
N LEU A 71 3.45 -16.42 -2.88
CA LEU A 71 4.39 -17.24 -2.12
C LEU A 71 5.55 -17.62 -3.03
N GLU A 72 6.79 -17.43 -2.57
CA GLU A 72 8.00 -17.78 -3.33
C GLU A 72 8.01 -19.25 -3.75
N THR A 73 7.43 -20.13 -2.94
CA THR A 73 7.29 -21.56 -3.24
C THR A 73 6.31 -21.86 -4.38
N LEU A 74 5.37 -20.96 -4.67
CA LEU A 74 4.42 -21.11 -5.77
C LEU A 74 5.01 -20.64 -7.10
N CYS A 75 5.82 -19.57 -7.08
CA CYS A 75 6.40 -19.02 -8.30
C CYS A 75 7.69 -18.24 -7.99
N VAL A 76 8.79 -18.70 -8.58
CA VAL A 76 10.04 -17.94 -8.67
C VAL A 76 10.13 -17.37 -10.08
N HIS A 77 10.02 -16.04 -10.20
CA HIS A 77 10.22 -15.38 -11.48
C HIS A 77 11.72 -15.35 -11.82
N ARG A 78 12.09 -15.92 -12.97
CA ARG A 78 13.45 -15.87 -13.48
C ARG A 78 13.52 -14.88 -14.64
N ILE A 79 14.35 -13.86 -14.48
CA ILE A 79 14.65 -12.90 -15.55
C ILE A 79 15.76 -13.52 -16.39
N HIS A 80 15.47 -13.83 -17.65
CA HIS A 80 16.45 -14.32 -18.61
C HIS A 80 17.18 -13.14 -19.26
N LEU A 81 18.51 -13.21 -19.29
CA LEU A 81 19.36 -12.25 -19.97
C LEU A 81 19.91 -12.87 -21.25
N GLU A 82 20.26 -12.03 -22.22
CA GLU A 82 20.94 -12.47 -23.44
C GLU A 82 22.33 -13.04 -23.11
N SER A 83 22.82 -13.97 -23.92
CA SER A 83 24.09 -14.69 -23.66
C SER A 83 25.32 -13.79 -23.63
N GLU A 84 25.27 -12.63 -24.28
CA GLU A 84 26.38 -11.67 -24.36
C GLU A 84 26.29 -10.57 -23.29
N TYR A 85 25.28 -10.60 -22.43
CA TYR A 85 25.08 -9.58 -21.41
C TYR A 85 26.04 -9.75 -20.22
N MET A 86 26.65 -8.65 -19.79
CA MET A 86 27.53 -8.57 -18.63
C MET A 86 26.91 -7.68 -17.55
N THR A 87 27.16 -8.02 -16.28
CA THR A 87 26.76 -7.17 -15.14
C THR A 87 27.51 -5.85 -15.18
N SER A 88 26.82 -4.74 -14.92
CA SER A 88 27.42 -3.42 -14.73
C SER A 88 27.10 -2.86 -13.35
N VAL A 89 27.99 -2.01 -12.83
CA VAL A 89 27.79 -1.27 -11.58
C VAL A 89 27.76 0.22 -11.91
N GLU A 90 26.60 0.83 -11.70
CA GLU A 90 26.41 2.27 -11.89
C GLU A 90 26.62 3.02 -10.58
N HIS A 91 27.22 4.20 -10.65
CA HIS A 91 27.42 5.04 -9.48
C HIS A 91 26.07 5.51 -8.92
N GLN A 92 25.91 5.43 -7.59
CA GLN A 92 24.69 5.91 -6.94
C GLN A 92 24.52 7.42 -7.16
N ARG A 93 23.37 7.82 -7.70
CA ARG A 93 23.04 9.24 -7.87
C ARG A 93 22.83 9.91 -6.52
N ARG A 94 23.25 11.17 -6.42
CA ARG A 94 23.07 11.97 -5.19
C ARG A 94 21.59 12.19 -4.89
N LEU A 95 21.14 11.80 -3.70
CA LEU A 95 19.80 12.10 -3.21
C LEU A 95 19.69 13.57 -2.78
N ASN A 96 18.54 14.19 -3.06
CA ASN A 96 18.22 15.53 -2.54
C ASN A 96 18.18 15.49 -0.99
N PRO A 97 18.99 16.28 -0.28
CA PRO A 97 19.00 16.31 1.18
C PRO A 97 17.62 16.53 1.80
N ASN A 98 16.76 17.34 1.17
CA ASN A 98 15.41 17.64 1.67
C ASN A 98 14.47 16.42 1.65
N LEU A 99 14.80 15.38 0.88
CA LEU A 99 14.00 14.16 0.77
C LEU A 99 14.56 13.01 1.61
N ARG A 100 15.71 13.21 2.28
CA ARG A 100 16.45 12.13 2.95
C ARG A 100 15.57 11.41 3.98
N ASP A 101 14.92 12.14 4.86
CA ASP A 101 14.14 11.56 5.96
C ASP A 101 12.90 10.82 5.45
N VAL A 102 12.25 11.36 4.41
CA VAL A 102 11.09 10.75 3.77
C VAL A 102 11.48 9.45 3.07
N VAL A 103 12.58 9.47 2.30
CA VAL A 103 13.07 8.29 1.59
C VAL A 103 13.54 7.21 2.57
N GLN A 104 14.26 7.58 3.63
CA GLN A 104 14.69 6.65 4.67
C GLN A 104 13.50 5.97 5.34
N LYS A 105 12.46 6.74 5.71
CA LYS A 105 11.24 6.20 6.30
C LYS A 105 10.54 5.21 5.36
N GLU A 106 10.51 5.49 4.06
CA GLU A 106 9.87 4.60 3.09
C GLU A 106 10.68 3.31 2.85
N ILE A 107 12.01 3.40 2.79
CA ILE A 107 12.90 2.23 2.69
C ILE A 107 12.69 1.30 3.88
N LEU A 108 12.62 1.85 5.11
CA LEU A 108 12.40 1.05 6.31
C LEU A 108 11.05 0.31 6.28
N LYS A 109 9.98 0.95 5.80
CA LYS A 109 8.68 0.27 5.64
C LYS A 109 8.76 -0.92 4.67
N LEU A 110 9.49 -0.76 3.56
CA LEU A 110 9.66 -1.83 2.57
C LEU A 110 10.52 -2.98 3.11
N LEU A 111 11.53 -2.67 3.92
CA LEU A 111 12.34 -3.67 4.64
C LEU A 111 11.49 -4.44 5.65
N ASP A 112 10.73 -3.73 6.49
CA ASP A 112 9.87 -4.36 7.50
C ASP A 112 8.79 -5.26 6.86
N ALA A 113 8.27 -4.87 5.70
CA ALA A 113 7.32 -5.67 4.92
C ALA A 113 7.97 -6.83 4.14
N GLY A 114 9.30 -6.96 4.13
CA GLY A 114 10.02 -8.00 3.40
C GLY A 114 9.96 -7.85 1.87
N VAL A 115 9.57 -6.67 1.37
CA VAL A 115 9.51 -6.40 -0.08
C VAL A 115 10.92 -6.20 -0.65
N ILE A 116 11.81 -5.63 0.15
CA ILE A 116 13.24 -5.51 -0.16
C ILE A 116 14.07 -6.11 0.97
N TYR A 117 15.29 -6.53 0.65
CA TYR A 117 16.24 -7.06 1.62
C TYR A 117 17.67 -6.63 1.25
N PRO A 118 18.58 -6.51 2.23
CA PRO A 118 19.98 -6.21 1.94
C PRO A 118 20.62 -7.38 1.20
N ILE A 119 21.37 -7.05 0.15
CA ILE A 119 22.21 -7.99 -0.58
C ILE A 119 23.66 -7.69 -0.17
N LEU A 120 24.44 -8.74 0.08
CA LEU A 120 25.87 -8.59 0.34
C LEU A 120 26.58 -8.24 -0.97
N ASP A 121 27.36 -7.16 -0.96
CA ASP A 121 28.33 -6.90 -2.01
C ASP A 121 29.44 -7.96 -1.90
N ASN A 122 29.35 -9.00 -2.75
CA ASN A 122 30.47 -9.91 -2.99
C ASN A 122 31.48 -9.16 -3.87
N THR A 123 32.30 -8.32 -3.24
CA THR A 123 33.50 -7.77 -3.90
C THR A 123 34.61 -8.80 -3.90
#